data_AF-A0A183FKI1-F1
#
_entry.id   AF-A0A183FKI1-F1
#
_cell.length_a   1.000
_cell.length_b   1.000
_cell.length_c   1.000
_cell.angle_alpha   90.00
_cell.angle_beta   90.00
_cell.angle_gamma   90.00
#
_symmetry.space_group_name_H-M   'P 1'
#
loop_
_entity.id
_entity.type
_entity.pdbx_description
1 polymer ?
#
loop_
_entity_poly.entity_id
_entity_poly.type
_entity_poly.pdbx_seq_one_letter_code
_entity_poly.pdbx_strand_id
1 'polypeptide(L)'
;MTDKYGQRPRLLIAQSAVLTLQETTDGEALLHNAQLRDSNNCDALVNLVAVSQFVGKDCEVIKRTITQLQDIDSSHPWLADMKARRAFW
;
A
#
# COMPACT_ATOMS: atom_id res chain seq x y z
N MET A 1 14.37 -23.24 -5.80
CA MET A 1 14.21 -22.85 -7.22
C MET A 1 13.11 -21.80 -7.30
N THR A 2 13.45 -20.51 -7.36
CA THR A 2 12.46 -19.42 -7.43
C THR A 2 12.96 -18.27 -8.30
N ASP A 3 13.60 -18.60 -9.43
CA ASP A 3 14.25 -17.61 -10.31
C ASP A 3 13.68 -17.67 -11.75
N LYS A 4 12.36 -17.66 -11.89
CA LYS A 4 11.69 -17.50 -13.20
C LYS A 4 10.60 -16.42 -13.22
N TYR A 5 10.26 -15.88 -12.05
CA TYR A 5 9.25 -14.84 -11.86
C TYR A 5 9.85 -13.64 -11.14
N GLY A 6 11.02 -13.18 -11.60
CA GLY A 6 11.80 -12.10 -11.01
C GLY A 6 10.90 -11.00 -10.44
N GLN A 7 10.98 -10.85 -9.10
CA GLN A 7 10.31 -9.88 -8.23
C GLN A 7 9.46 -8.83 -8.96
N ARG A 8 8.28 -9.25 -9.45
CA ARG A 8 7.30 -8.31 -10.03
C ARG A 8 6.68 -7.54 -8.88
N PRO A 9 6.45 -6.22 -9.00
CA PRO A 9 5.85 -5.41 -7.94
C PRO A 9 4.58 -6.04 -7.35
N ARG A 10 3.74 -6.66 -8.19
CA ARG A 10 2.53 -7.39 -7.77
C ARG A 10 2.79 -8.53 -6.77
N LEU A 11 3.87 -9.28 -6.92
CA LEU A 11 4.21 -10.38 -6.00
C LEU A 11 4.63 -9.83 -4.63
N LEU A 12 5.42 -8.74 -4.61
CA LEU A 12 5.83 -8.08 -3.38
C LEU A 12 4.62 -7.50 -2.63
N ILE A 13 3.67 -6.91 -3.36
CA ILE A 13 2.42 -6.38 -2.83
C ILE A 13 1.56 -7.51 -2.23
N ALA A 14 1.39 -8.62 -2.95
CA ALA A 14 0.63 -9.76 -2.44
C ALA A 14 1.28 -10.38 -1.19
N GLN A 15 2.62 -10.53 -1.20
CA GLN A 15 3.37 -11.06 -0.06
C GLN A 15 3.27 -10.13 1.16
N SER A 16 3.33 -8.81 0.96
CA SER A 16 3.19 -7.84 2.04
C SER A 16 1.85 -7.97 2.77
N ALA A 17 0.74 -8.16 2.04
CA ALA A 17 -0.58 -8.30 2.64
C ALA A 17 -0.68 -9.52 3.56
N VAL A 18 -0.08 -10.64 3.16
CA VAL A 18 -0.01 -11.86 4.00
C VAL A 18 0.82 -11.61 5.26
N LEU A 19 1.98 -10.95 5.11
CA LEU A 19 2.88 -10.66 6.25
C LEU A 19 2.25 -9.69 7.26
N THR A 20 1.48 -8.71 6.80
CA THR A 20 0.71 -7.81 7.67
C THR A 20 -0.29 -8.57 8.54
N LEU A 21 -0.98 -9.56 7.98
CA LEU A 21 -1.90 -10.41 8.73
C LEU A 21 -1.18 -11.35 9.70
N GLN A 22 0.09 -11.66 9.44
CA GLN A 22 0.94 -12.46 10.32
C GLN A 22 1.63 -11.61 11.41
N GLU A 23 1.26 -10.33 11.56
CA GLU A 23 1.84 -9.37 12.53
C GLU A 23 3.36 -9.18 12.40
N THR A 24 3.90 -9.46 11.21
CA THR A 24 5.34 -9.30 10.94
C THR A 24 5.62 -7.90 10.38
N THR A 25 6.69 -7.27 10.85
CA THR A 25 7.10 -5.93 10.40
C THR A 25 7.65 -5.89 8.97
N ASP A 26 7.90 -7.06 8.38
CA ASP A 26 8.47 -7.20 7.04
C ASP A 26 7.53 -6.76 5.91
N GLY A 27 6.21 -6.73 6.16
CA GLY A 27 5.22 -6.36 5.15
C GLY A 27 5.44 -4.94 4.60
N GLU A 28 5.76 -3.99 5.48
CA GLU A 28 6.00 -2.61 5.07
C GLU A 28 7.28 -2.47 4.22
N ALA A 29 8.34 -3.18 4.61
CA ALA A 29 9.61 -3.17 3.87
C ALA A 29 9.43 -3.71 2.45
N LEU A 30 8.57 -4.71 2.25
CA LEU A 30 8.24 -5.21 0.91
C LEU A 30 7.45 -4.20 0.08
N LEU A 31 6.55 -3.42 0.69
CA LEU A 31 5.80 -2.37 0.01
C LEU A 31 6.69 -1.21 -0.42
N HIS A 32 7.65 -0.80 0.42
CA HIS A 32 8.66 0.20 0.04
C HIS A 32 9.53 -0.32 -1.11
N ASN A 33 9.93 -1.59 -1.09
CA ASN A 33 10.65 -2.20 -2.20
C ASN A 33 9.82 -2.26 -3.50
N ALA A 34 8.50 -2.47 -3.39
CA ALA A 34 7.60 -2.42 -4.53
C ALA A 34 7.51 -0.98 -5.11
N GLN A 35 7.41 0.04 -4.25
CA GLN A 35 7.42 1.45 -4.66
C GLN A 35 8.74 1.91 -5.29
N LEU A 36 9.88 1.41 -4.80
CA LEU A 36 11.19 1.70 -5.40
C LEU A 36 11.30 1.14 -6.83
N ARG A 37 10.59 0.05 -7.13
CA ARG A 37 10.54 -0.57 -8.46
C ARG A 37 9.51 0.09 -9.37
N ASP A 38 8.38 0.49 -8.81
CA ASP A 38 7.28 1.13 -9.51
C ASP A 38 6.60 2.14 -8.58
N SER A 39 7.05 3.39 -8.67
CA SER A 39 6.58 4.46 -7.80
C SER A 39 5.14 4.90 -8.11
N ASN A 40 4.62 4.51 -9.28
CA ASN A 40 3.26 4.82 -9.72
C ASN A 40 2.29 3.65 -9.45
N ASN A 41 2.70 2.66 -8.67
CA ASN A 41 1.88 1.50 -8.37
C ASN A 41 0.81 1.82 -7.30
N CYS A 42 -0.43 2.03 -7.76
CA CYS A 42 -1.57 2.33 -6.89
C CYS A 42 -1.83 1.22 -5.85
N ASP A 43 -1.69 -0.06 -6.22
CA ASP A 43 -1.91 -1.18 -5.29
C ASP A 43 -0.90 -1.17 -4.14
N ALA A 44 0.37 -0.81 -4.40
CA ALA A 44 1.39 -0.69 -3.36
C ALA A 44 1.07 0.45 -2.38
N LEU A 45 0.61 1.59 -2.90
CA LEU A 45 0.22 2.75 -2.09
C LEU A 45 -0.99 2.44 -1.20
N VAL A 46 -2.01 1.79 -1.75
CA VAL A 46 -3.21 1.37 -1.00
C VAL A 46 -2.84 0.40 0.12
N ASN A 47 -2.03 -0.62 -0.17
CA ASN A 47 -1.57 -1.55 0.85
C ASN A 47 -0.71 -0.84 1.90
N LEU A 48 0.13 0.13 1.51
CA LEU A 48 0.93 0.89 2.47
C LEU A 48 0.08 1.71 3.45
N VAL A 49 -1.05 2.25 2.99
CA VAL A 49 -2.03 2.91 3.88
C VAL A 49 -2.61 1.89 4.87
N ALA A 50 -3.06 0.73 4.41
CA ALA A 50 -3.63 -0.31 5.27
C ALA A 50 -2.63 -0.81 6.32
N VAL A 51 -1.37 -1.06 5.91
CA VAL A 51 -0.30 -1.46 6.83
C VAL A 51 0.02 -0.36 7.84
N SER A 52 0.11 0.89 7.39
CA SER A 52 0.40 2.03 8.27
C SER A 52 -0.71 2.23 9.31
N GLN A 53 -1.98 2.00 8.93
CA GLN A 53 -3.12 2.00 9.86
C GLN A 53 -3.05 0.82 10.84
N PHE A 54 -2.69 -0.37 10.37
CA PHE A 54 -2.59 -1.58 11.21
C PHE A 54 -1.47 -1.47 12.25
N VAL A 55 -0.30 -0.94 11.86
CA VAL A 55 0.85 -0.72 12.75
C VAL A 55 0.63 0.48 13.69
N GLY A 56 -0.38 1.32 13.43
CA GLY A 56 -0.67 2.50 14.25
C GLY A 56 0.32 3.64 14.03
N LYS A 57 0.84 3.81 12.80
CA LYS A 57 1.75 4.90 12.45
C LYS A 57 1.06 6.26 12.47
N ASP A 58 1.88 7.31 12.50
CA ASP A 58 1.41 8.70 12.43
C ASP A 58 0.44 8.94 11.28
N CYS A 59 -0.66 9.61 11.61
CA CYS A 59 -1.70 9.99 10.65
C CYS A 59 -1.15 10.87 9.53
N GLU A 60 -0.05 11.59 9.74
CA GLU A 60 0.62 12.39 8.71
C GLU A 60 1.23 11.53 7.61
N VAL A 61 1.82 10.38 7.97
CA VAL A 61 2.38 9.42 7.00
C VAL A 61 1.26 8.87 6.12
N ILE A 62 0.15 8.43 6.74
CA ILE A 62 -1.02 7.92 6.04
C ILE A 62 -1.61 8.98 5.09
N LYS A 63 -1.78 10.22 5.57
CA LYS A 63 -2.28 11.33 4.73
C LYS A 63 -1.38 11.59 3.54
N ARG A 64 -0.06 11.60 3.74
CA ARG A 64 0.91 11.80 2.66
C ARG A 64 0.80 10.70 1.61
N THR A 65 0.71 9.44 2.01
CA THR A 65 0.55 8.31 1.08
C THR A 65 -0.76 8.41 0.28
N ILE A 66 -1.85 8.86 0.91
CA ILE A 66 -3.13 9.11 0.24
C ILE A 66 -3.01 10.25 -0.78
N THR A 67 -2.32 11.35 -0.43
CA THR A 67 -2.08 12.45 -1.38
C THR A 67 -1.25 11.99 -2.56
N GLN A 68 -0.24 11.14 -2.36
CA GLN A 68 0.53 10.54 -3.44
C GLN A 68 -0.34 9.68 -4.36
N LEU A 69 -1.24 8.86 -3.79
CA LEU A 69 -2.19 8.08 -4.59
C LEU A 69 -3.14 8.98 -5.40
N GLN A 70 -3.59 10.10 -4.84
CA GLN A 70 -4.44 11.07 -5.54
C GLN A 70 -3.72 11.76 -6.70
N ASP A 71 -2.41 12.02 -6.56
CA ASP A 71 -1.58 12.63 -7.60
C ASP A 71 -1.38 11.68 -8.79
N ILE A 72 -1.25 10.38 -8.52
CA ILE A 72 -1.10 9.34 -9.55
C ILE A 72 -2.44 8.98 -10.21
N ASP A 73 -3.46 8.66 -9.39
CA ASP A 73 -4.79 8.29 -9.86
C ASP A 73 -5.87 8.83 -8.92
N SER A 74 -6.32 10.05 -9.23
CA SER A 74 -7.38 10.74 -8.49
C SER A 74 -8.76 10.05 -8.58
N SER A 75 -8.98 9.18 -9.58
CA SER A 75 -10.25 8.49 -9.82
C SER A 75 -10.24 7.04 -9.32
N HIS A 76 -9.21 6.65 -8.57
CA HIS A 76 -9.04 5.28 -8.10
C HIS A 76 -10.24 4.83 -7.24
N PRO A 77 -10.83 3.63 -7.48
CA PRO A 77 -12.01 3.14 -6.76
C PRO A 77 -11.86 3.15 -5.23
N TRP A 78 -10.66 2.83 -4.73
CA TRP A 78 -10.36 2.85 -3.30
C TRP A 78 -10.45 4.26 -2.69
N LEU A 79 -10.04 5.30 -3.42
CA LEU A 79 -10.15 6.68 -2.93
C LEU A 79 -11.61 7.14 -2.85
N ALA A 80 -12.43 6.74 -3.82
CA ALA A 80 -13.86 7.01 -3.82
C ALA A 80 -14.56 6.33 -2.63
N ASP A 81 -14.30 5.04 -2.42
CA ASP A 81 -14.83 4.28 -1.29
C ASP A 81 -14.34 4.85 0.07
N MET A 82 -13.05 5.18 0.19
CA MET A 82 -12.51 5.81 1.40
C MET A 82 -13.18 7.16 1.71
N LYS A 83 -13.37 8.02 0.71
CA LYS A 83 -14.07 9.31 0.87
C LYS A 83 -15.53 9.10 1.30
N ALA A 84 -16.21 8.13 0.67
CA ALA A 84 -17.58 7.78 1.04
C ALA A 84 -17.65 7.31 2.50
N ARG A 85 -16.77 6.40 2.93
CA ARG A 85 -16.72 5.93 4.32
C ARG A 85 -16.40 7.03 5.32
N ARG A 86 -15.51 7.96 4.96
CA ARG A 86 -15.11 9.09 5.81
C ARG A 86 -16.21 10.15 5.94
N ALA A 87 -17.13 10.25 4.98
CA ALA A 87 -18.26 11.19 5.03
C ALA A 87 -19.40 10.73 5.95
N PHE A 88 -19.38 9.47 6.39
CA PHE A 88 -20.41 8.87 7.26
C PHE A 88 -20.05 8.87 8.76
N TRP A 89 -18.96 9.53 9.15
CA TRP A 89 -18.51 9.74 10.52
C TRP A 89 -18.11 11.20 10.74
#